data_AF-A0A0F9IPC5-F1
#
_entry.id   AF-A0A0F9IPC5-F1
#
_cell.length_a   1.000
_cell.length_b   1.000
_cell.length_c   1.000
_cell.angle_alpha   90.00
_cell.angle_beta   90.00
_cell.angle_gamma   90.00
#
_symmetry.space_group_name_H-M   'P 1'
#
loop_
_entity.id
_entity.type
_entity.pdbx_description
1 polymer ?
#
loop_
_entity_poly.entity_id
_entity_poly.type
_entity_poly.pdbx_seq_one_letter_code
_entity_poly.pdbx_strand_id
1 'polypeptide(L)'
;MEKNYFIKNSYIPNKLTEKVNVQEWEGLNLSKITYYYQYYVYLFCKKLIKNFKLKSVLDIGCRDANKLMKLIYPVCNNVYGIDVE
;
A
#
# COMPACT_ATOMS: atom_id res chain seq x y z
N MET A 1 -25.28 9.33 9.36
CA MET A 1 -24.41 8.47 10.19
C MET A 1 -23.31 7.94 9.30
N GLU A 2 -22.07 8.32 9.57
CA GLU A 2 -20.90 7.82 8.85
C GLU A 2 -20.70 6.33 9.19
N LYS A 3 -20.53 5.49 8.18
CA LYS A 3 -20.23 4.07 8.36
C LYS A 3 -18.74 3.94 8.67
N ASN A 4 -18.42 3.62 9.91
CA ASN A 4 -17.07 3.29 10.33
C ASN A 4 -16.75 1.83 9.97
N TYR A 5 -15.65 1.62 9.26
CA TYR A 5 -15.15 0.29 8.88
C TYR A 5 -13.98 -0.07 9.79
N PHE A 6 -14.07 -1.21 10.48
CA PHE A 6 -13.03 -1.72 11.36
C PHE A 6 -12.61 -3.12 10.92
N ILE A 7 -11.35 -3.47 11.19
CA ILE A 7 -10.91 -4.86 11.14
C ILE A 7 -11.71 -5.62 12.20
N LYS A 8 -12.27 -6.78 11.84
CA LYS A 8 -13.04 -7.61 12.78
C LYS A 8 -12.13 -8.04 13.94
N ASN A 9 -12.65 -8.00 15.16
CA ASN A 9 -11.93 -8.48 16.35
C ASN A 9 -11.43 -9.94 16.22
N SER A 10 -12.04 -10.72 15.34
CA SER A 10 -11.67 -12.11 15.05
C SER A 10 -10.63 -12.26 13.92
N TYR A 11 -10.06 -11.17 13.40
CA TYR A 11 -9.04 -11.24 12.36
C TYR A 11 -7.73 -11.78 12.93
N ILE A 12 -7.25 -12.89 12.37
CA ILE A 12 -5.96 -13.49 12.71
C ILE A 12 -5.04 -13.30 11.49
N PRO A 13 -3.92 -12.56 11.61
CA PRO A 13 -2.98 -12.41 10.51
C PRO A 13 -2.23 -13.74 10.26
N ASN A 14 -2.06 -14.10 8.98
CA ASN A 14 -1.33 -15.32 8.59
C ASN A 14 0.18 -15.27 8.89
N LYS A 15 0.74 -14.07 9.03
CA LYS A 15 2.12 -13.83 9.47
C LYS A 15 2.15 -12.57 10.32
N LEU A 16 2.80 -12.65 11.48
CA LEU A 16 3.16 -11.46 12.24
C LEU A 16 4.42 -10.87 11.60
N THR A 17 4.32 -9.63 11.12
CA THR A 17 5.50 -8.88 10.72
C THR A 17 6.21 -8.45 12.00
N GLU A 18 7.48 -8.80 12.17
CA GLU A 18 8.29 -8.24 13.25
C GLU A 18 8.24 -6.71 13.14
N LYS A 19 7.98 -6.03 14.28
CA LYS A 19 7.96 -4.57 14.33
C LYS A 19 9.34 -4.07 13.93
N VAL A 20 9.50 -3.65 12.69
CA VAL A 20 10.74 -3.07 12.25
C VAL A 20 10.79 -1.64 12.78
N ASN A 21 11.83 -1.32 13.55
CA ASN A 21 11.94 -0.06 14.26
C ASN A 21 12.15 1.08 13.26
N VAL A 22 11.19 2.01 13.14
CA VAL A 22 11.15 3.02 12.05
C VAL A 22 12.39 3.93 12.05
N GLN A 23 13.02 4.15 13.21
CA GLN A 23 14.26 4.95 13.32
C GLN A 23 15.48 4.27 12.66
N GLU A 24 15.47 2.94 12.47
CA GLU A 24 16.52 2.22 11.73
C GLU A 24 16.31 2.28 10.20
N TRP A 25 15.17 2.78 9.72
CA TRP A 25 14.80 2.74 8.29
C TRP A 25 15.38 3.90 7.48
N GLU A 26 15.59 5.06 8.09
CA GLU A 26 15.94 6.28 7.36
C GLU A 26 17.45 6.46 7.17
N GLY A 27 18.29 5.77 7.95
CA GLY A 27 19.72 6.10 8.08
C GLY A 27 20.73 5.38 7.18
N LEU A 28 20.43 4.24 6.54
CA LEU A 28 21.49 3.31 6.09
C LEU A 28 21.22 2.54 4.78
N ASN A 29 20.94 3.21 3.65
CA ASN A 29 20.64 2.56 2.34
C ASN A 29 19.38 1.67 2.29
N LEU A 30 18.72 1.41 3.41
CA LEU A 30 17.47 0.65 3.52
C LEU A 30 16.30 1.30 2.77
N SER A 31 16.30 2.62 2.62
CA SER A 31 15.30 3.34 1.81
C SER A 31 15.19 2.83 0.37
N LYS A 32 16.32 2.42 -0.24
CA LYS A 32 16.32 1.81 -1.59
C LYS A 32 15.71 0.42 -1.58
N ILE A 33 16.10 -0.44 -0.63
CA ILE A 33 15.57 -1.82 -0.51
C ILE A 33 14.06 -1.77 -0.28
N THR A 34 13.61 -0.90 0.62
CA THR A 34 12.20 -0.64 0.88
C THR A 34 11.48 -0.12 -0.35
N TYR A 35 12.08 0.82 -1.08
CA TYR A 35 11.51 1.33 -2.31
C TYR A 35 11.32 0.20 -3.34
N TYR A 36 12.31 -0.68 -3.51
CA TYR A 36 12.20 -1.84 -4.39
C TYR A 36 11.15 -2.84 -3.92
N TYR A 37 11.09 -3.14 -2.62
CA TYR A 37 10.09 -4.04 -2.07
C TYR A 37 8.67 -3.49 -2.32
N GLN A 38 8.43 -2.22 -1.95
CA GLN A 38 7.16 -1.56 -2.21
C GLN A 38 6.84 -1.53 -3.70
N TYR A 39 7.83 -1.30 -4.57
CA TYR A 39 7.63 -1.36 -6.02
C TYR A 39 7.07 -2.71 -6.49
N TYR A 40 7.61 -3.83 -5.99
CA TYR A 40 7.08 -5.16 -6.31
C TYR A 40 5.68 -5.41 -5.73
N VAL A 41 5.39 -4.88 -4.54
CA VAL A 41 4.02 -4.91 -3.96
C VAL A 41 3.04 -4.21 -4.90
N TYR A 42 3.36 -3.02 -5.39
CA TYR A 42 2.50 -2.29 -6.34
C TYR A 42 2.33 -3.05 -7.66
N LEU A 43 3.37 -3.74 -8.16
CA LEU A 43 3.24 -4.61 -9.33
C LEU A 43 2.31 -5.79 -9.08
N PHE A 44 2.32 -6.37 -7.89
CA PHE A 44 1.40 -7.43 -7.50
C PHE A 44 -0.04 -6.89 -7.42
N CYS A 45 -0.26 -5.74 -6.77
CA CYS A 45 -1.55 -5.06 -6.73
C CYS A 45 -2.08 -4.76 -8.14
N LYS A 46 -1.23 -4.28 -9.05
CA LYS A 46 -1.57 -4.06 -10.47
C LYS A 46 -2.07 -5.33 -11.15
N LYS A 47 -1.47 -6.50 -10.87
CA LYS A 47 -1.95 -7.79 -11.39
C LYS A 47 -3.34 -8.13 -10.84
N LEU A 48 -3.57 -7.95 -9.53
CA LEU A 48 -4.87 -8.20 -8.91
C LEU A 48 -5.96 -7.31 -9.49
N ILE A 49 -5.68 -6.01 -9.65
CA ILE A 49 -6.62 -5.04 -10.25
C ILE A 49 -7.07 -5.51 -11.63
N LYS A 50 -6.13 -5.93 -12.48
CA LYS A 50 -6.44 -6.43 -13.82
C LYS A 50 -7.25 -7.73 -13.78
N ASN A 51 -6.81 -8.71 -12.99
CA ASN A 51 -7.42 -10.04 -12.93
C ASN A 51 -8.86 -9.99 -12.41
N PHE A 52 -9.10 -9.19 -11.38
CA PHE A 52 -10.42 -9.04 -10.76
C PHE A 52 -11.23 -7.87 -11.31
N LYS A 53 -10.71 -7.17 -12.33
CA LYS A 53 -11.34 -5.99 -12.96
C LYS A 53 -11.80 -4.95 -11.93
N LEU A 54 -10.97 -4.70 -10.92
CA LEU A 54 -11.28 -3.77 -9.84
C LEU A 54 -11.54 -2.37 -10.38
N LYS A 55 -12.55 -1.70 -9.83
CA LYS A 55 -13.05 -0.41 -10.31
C LYS A 55 -12.52 0.79 -9.54
N SER A 56 -11.97 0.56 -8.35
CA SER A 56 -11.38 1.60 -7.52
C SER A 56 -10.29 1.04 -6.63
N VAL A 57 -9.37 1.91 -6.23
CA VAL A 57 -8.31 1.61 -5.27
C VAL A 57 -8.24 2.72 -4.24
N LEU A 58 -8.11 2.34 -2.97
CA LEU A 58 -7.72 3.21 -1.88
C LEU A 58 -6.36 2.74 -1.36
N ASP A 59 -5.38 3.63 -1.40
CA ASP A 59 -4.03 3.40 -0.91
C ASP A 59 -3.81 4.17 0.39
N ILE A 60 -3.54 3.47 1.50
CA ILE A 60 -3.39 4.04 2.83
C ILE A 60 -1.90 3.99 3.21
N GLY A 61 -1.32 5.13 3.55
CA GLY A 61 0.13 5.27 3.74
C GLY A 61 0.87 5.48 2.42
N CYS A 62 0.29 6.27 1.50
CA CYS A 62 0.81 6.44 0.14
C CYS A 62 2.01 7.41 0.03
N ARG A 63 2.33 8.15 1.08
CA ARG A 63 3.29 9.26 1.10
C ARG A 63 3.07 10.20 -0.09
N ASP A 64 4.11 10.42 -0.90
CA ASP A 64 4.10 11.25 -2.12
C ASP A 64 3.26 10.69 -3.29
N ALA A 65 2.63 9.52 -3.12
CA ALA A 65 1.81 8.82 -4.11
C ALA A 65 2.54 8.50 -5.44
N ASN A 66 3.87 8.58 -5.50
CA ASN A 66 4.62 8.44 -6.74
C ASN A 66 4.44 7.04 -7.38
N LYS A 67 4.47 5.99 -6.56
CA LYS A 67 4.24 4.60 -6.99
C LYS A 67 2.78 4.38 -7.40
N LEU A 68 1.84 4.99 -6.68
CA LEU A 68 0.41 4.93 -6.94
C LEU A 68 0.09 5.50 -8.33
N MET A 69 0.58 6.70 -8.61
CA MET A 69 0.35 7.39 -9.88
C MET A 69 1.06 6.70 -11.06
N LYS A 70 2.26 6.16 -10.86
CA LYS A 70 3.01 5.51 -11.95
C LYS A 70 2.56 4.09 -12.26
N LEU A 71 2.14 3.33 -11.24
CA LEU A 71 1.92 1.88 -11.40
C LEU A 71 0.44 1.49 -11.41
N ILE A 72 -0.40 2.17 -10.63
CA ILE A 72 -1.80 1.80 -10.40
C ILE A 72 -2.74 2.65 -11.24
N TYR A 73 -2.60 3.97 -11.20
CA TYR A 73 -3.47 4.89 -11.94
C TYR A 73 -3.63 4.52 -13.44
N PRO A 74 -2.59 4.09 -14.17
CA PRO A 74 -2.73 3.71 -15.59
C PRO A 74 -3.60 2.48 -15.86
N VAL A 75 -3.94 1.69 -14.83
CA VAL A 75 -4.79 0.50 -14.97
C VAL A 75 -6.09 0.57 -14.17
N CYS A 76 -6.23 1.59 -13.32
CA CYS A 76 -7.42 1.88 -12.54
C CYS A 76 -7.49 3.38 -12.35
N ASN A 77 -8.39 4.07 -13.06
CA ASN A 77 -8.41 5.53 -13.10
C ASN A 77 -9.11 6.15 -11.87
N ASN A 78 -9.77 5.34 -11.04
CA ASN A 78 -10.46 5.78 -9.84
C ASN A 78 -9.65 5.39 -8.60
N VAL A 79 -8.64 6.19 -8.29
CA VAL A 79 -7.65 5.91 -7.26
C VAL A 79 -7.61 7.07 -6.26
N TYR A 80 -7.57 6.72 -4.97
CA TYR A 80 -7.38 7.67 -3.88
C TYR A 80 -6.20 7.24 -3.02
N GLY A 81 -5.39 8.21 -2.60
CA GLY A 81 -4.35 8.03 -1.61
C GLY A 81 -4.70 8.79 -0.34
N ILE A 82 -4.46 8.19 0.82
CA ILE A 82 -4.55 8.86 2.13
C ILE A 82 -3.25 8.60 2.86
N ASP A 83 -2.65 9.67 3.37
CA ASP A 83 -1.50 9.62 4.27
C ASP A 83 -1.73 10.57 5.46
N VAL A 84 -0.93 10.40 6.51
CA VAL A 84 -0.98 11.25 7.72
C VAL A 84 -0.05 12.45 7.60
N GLU A 85 0.97 12.40 6.72
CA GLU A 85 1.85 13.53 6.39
C GLU A 85 1.11 14.70 5.71
#